data_AF-A0A359CXY5-F1
#
_entry.id   AF-A0A359CXY5-F1
#
_cell.length_a   1.000
_cell.length_b   1.000
_cell.length_c   1.000
_cell.angle_alpha   90.00
_cell.angle_beta   90.00
_cell.angle_gamma   90.00
#
_symmetry.space_group_name_H-M   'P 1'
#
loop_
_entity.id
_entity.type
_entity.pdbx_description
1 polymer ?
#
loop_
_entity_poly.entity_id
_entity_poly.type
_entity_poly.pdbx_seq_one_letter_code
_entity_poly.pdbx_strand_id
1 'polypeptide(L)'
;MRKIFVLAVLISQVLILAAQPKNCTNPISNDEFQLKLNEINAKQNEAKKLEHAKRMLGNVCLLASQVKQMAGIFSNDVNRLDFAKAAYTSTFDKSNFYEVYDSFGYFSYVFKLHDYIAEVKGGNSSNTSTNTIPQQNINVKPTETTPNYPRWDFPNATTYNGLKGCTTPLSDKDFDGLAMQVFRLNSDPEKNDLAEKTIQGNCLTTTHIMKLASFINSNTDKLFFLKKAIYRCYDVENFTKAEQCLSAPGPKKMLNDEINKAIAELKAANLPKKEEVKPCEILNKEFLEIKDAIKKQNFNNTRVTIAKQIISSQKCPFTSFQIKEIVKLFDFEDSRLDVAKFAWDFCMDKQFYFKVHEALDFDVSKTELSKYTSTKK
;
A
#
# COMPACT_ATOMS: atom_id res chain seq x y z
N MET A 1 28.88 57.02 -42.39
CA MET A 1 29.42 57.07 -41.01
C MET A 1 28.48 56.32 -40.07
N ARG A 2 29.05 55.36 -39.32
CA ARG A 2 28.66 54.84 -37.99
C ARG A 2 27.24 54.25 -37.75
N LYS A 3 27.25 52.90 -37.73
CA LYS A 3 26.68 51.93 -36.75
C LYS A 3 25.75 52.49 -35.67
N ILE A 4 24.67 51.76 -35.37
CA ILE A 4 24.42 51.11 -34.06
C ILE A 4 23.25 50.12 -34.21
N PHE A 5 23.55 48.84 -33.95
CA PHE A 5 22.57 47.78 -33.67
C PHE A 5 21.97 48.03 -32.29
N VAL A 6 20.65 48.01 -32.14
CA VAL A 6 20.01 47.84 -30.83
C VAL A 6 19.15 46.58 -30.88
N LEU A 7 19.72 45.52 -30.32
CA LEU A 7 19.06 44.25 -30.04
C LEU A 7 18.15 44.47 -28.82
N ALA A 8 16.84 44.55 -29.02
CA ALA A 8 15.88 44.59 -27.91
C ALA A 8 15.67 43.16 -27.39
N VAL A 9 16.42 42.78 -26.35
CA VAL A 9 16.19 41.53 -25.62
C VAL A 9 14.98 41.73 -24.70
N LEU A 10 13.82 41.22 -25.12
CA LEU A 10 12.65 41.05 -24.26
C LEU A 10 12.94 39.90 -23.28
N ILE A 11 13.54 40.23 -22.13
CA ILE A 11 13.60 39.33 -20.99
C ILE A 11 12.18 39.26 -20.42
N SER A 12 11.42 38.26 -20.86
CA SER A 12 10.24 37.77 -20.15
C SER A 12 10.69 37.33 -18.76
N GLN A 13 10.50 38.19 -17.76
CA GLN A 13 10.57 37.78 -16.36
C GLN A 13 9.33 36.93 -16.09
N VAL A 14 9.49 35.62 -16.28
CA VAL A 14 8.62 34.64 -15.64
C VAL A 14 8.91 34.73 -14.14
N LEU A 15 8.14 35.57 -13.45
CA LEU A 15 8.01 35.53 -12.01
C LEU A 15 7.34 34.19 -11.66
N ILE A 16 8.16 33.17 -11.42
CA ILE A 16 7.72 31.96 -10.73
C ILE A 16 7.46 32.40 -9.29
N LEU A 17 6.22 32.82 -9.00
CA LEU A 17 5.71 32.89 -7.64
C LEU A 17 5.64 31.46 -7.11
N ALA A 18 6.74 30.98 -6.53
CA ALA A 18 6.68 29.87 -5.61
C ALA A 18 5.76 30.31 -4.46
N ALA A 19 4.53 29.82 -4.47
CA ALA A 19 3.56 30.08 -3.42
C ALA A 19 4.09 29.46 -2.12
N GLN A 20 4.55 30.31 -1.22
CA GLN A 20 4.85 29.93 0.16
C GLN A 20 3.56 29.42 0.83
N PRO A 21 3.65 28.44 1.76
CA PRO A 21 2.48 27.95 2.46
C PRO A 21 1.86 29.08 3.29
N LYS A 22 0.75 29.64 2.82
CA LYS A 22 -0.03 30.62 3.57
C LYS A 22 -0.72 29.89 4.72
N ASN A 23 -0.36 30.25 5.95
CA ASN A 23 -1.10 29.81 7.13
C ASN A 23 -2.44 30.55 7.15
N CYS A 24 -3.52 29.81 6.92
CA CYS A 24 -4.87 30.35 7.01
C CYS A 24 -5.26 30.59 8.45
N THR A 25 -5.24 31.86 8.88
CA THR A 25 -5.49 32.26 10.28
C THR A 25 -6.82 32.97 10.50
N ASN A 26 -7.51 33.41 9.44
CA ASN A 26 -8.81 34.08 9.56
C ASN A 26 -9.72 33.71 8.38
N PRO A 27 -10.84 32.98 8.59
CA PRO A 27 -11.76 32.63 7.51
C PRO A 27 -12.50 33.87 6.98
N ILE A 28 -12.88 33.83 5.71
CA ILE A 28 -13.68 34.90 5.11
C ILE A 28 -15.08 34.96 5.75
N SER A 29 -15.64 36.18 5.77
CA SER A 29 -17.02 36.38 6.22
C SER A 29 -18.02 35.65 5.32
N ASN A 30 -19.20 35.33 5.85
CA ASN A 30 -20.24 34.68 5.04
C ASN A 30 -20.68 35.56 3.85
N ASP A 31 -20.80 36.87 4.04
CA ASP A 31 -21.20 37.80 2.97
C ASP A 31 -20.16 37.83 1.84
N GLU A 32 -18.88 37.92 2.20
CA GLU A 32 -17.78 37.85 1.23
C GLU A 32 -17.73 36.50 0.52
N PHE A 33 -17.98 35.40 1.25
CA PHE A 33 -18.08 34.07 0.67
C PHE A 33 -19.21 33.98 -0.36
N GLN A 34 -20.40 34.47 -0.05
CA GLN A 34 -21.54 34.45 -0.97
C GLN A 34 -21.27 35.28 -2.23
N LEU A 35 -20.62 36.44 -2.11
CA LEU A 35 -20.20 37.23 -3.28
C LEU A 35 -19.28 36.43 -4.20
N LYS A 36 -18.24 35.80 -3.66
CA LYS A 36 -17.30 34.98 -4.44
C LYS A 36 -17.97 33.73 -5.04
N LEU A 37 -18.88 33.11 -4.30
CA LEU A 37 -19.65 31.97 -4.79
C LEU A 37 -20.51 32.35 -6.01
N ASN A 38 -21.17 33.52 -5.95
CA ASN A 38 -21.94 34.07 -7.06
C ASN A 38 -21.05 34.39 -8.28
N GLU A 39 -19.84 34.94 -8.06
CA GLU A 39 -18.88 35.21 -9.14
C GLU A 39 -18.43 33.94 -9.87
N ILE A 40 -18.28 32.82 -9.15
CA ILE A 40 -17.99 31.50 -9.74
C ILE A 40 -19.20 31.01 -10.52
N ASN A 41 -20.41 31.04 -9.94
CA ASN A 41 -21.62 30.55 -10.59
C ASN A 41 -21.93 31.32 -11.89
N ALA A 42 -21.57 32.60 -11.97
CA ALA A 42 -21.71 33.42 -13.18
C ALA A 42 -20.73 33.06 -14.31
N LYS A 43 -19.75 32.17 -14.12
CA LYS A 43 -18.82 31.79 -15.19
C LYS A 43 -19.49 30.87 -16.22
N GLN A 44 -19.18 31.13 -17.49
CA GLN A 44 -19.83 30.51 -18.66
C GLN A 44 -19.72 28.99 -18.72
N ASN A 45 -18.62 28.41 -18.25
CA ASN A 45 -18.37 26.97 -18.35
C ASN A 45 -17.56 26.46 -17.15
N GLU A 46 -17.59 25.14 -16.97
CA GLU A 46 -16.94 24.44 -15.85
C GLU A 46 -15.44 24.73 -15.74
N ALA A 47 -14.72 24.82 -16.86
CA ALA A 47 -13.29 25.13 -16.85
C ALA A 47 -13.02 26.53 -16.28
N LYS A 48 -13.78 27.55 -16.72
CA LYS A 48 -13.69 28.91 -16.20
C LYS A 48 -14.14 29.00 -14.74
N LYS A 49 -15.14 28.20 -14.31
CA LYS A 49 -15.54 28.10 -12.90
C LYS A 49 -14.38 27.58 -12.05
N LEU A 50 -13.77 26.47 -12.46
CA LEU A 50 -12.68 25.84 -11.72
C LEU A 50 -11.44 26.72 -11.66
N GLU A 51 -11.05 27.34 -12.77
CA GLU A 51 -9.94 28.30 -12.83
C GLU A 51 -10.18 29.49 -11.88
N HIS A 52 -11.39 30.07 -11.90
CA HIS A 52 -11.73 31.19 -11.03
C HIS A 52 -11.76 30.78 -9.55
N ALA A 53 -12.37 29.63 -9.24
CA ALA A 53 -12.42 29.07 -7.90
C ALA A 53 -11.01 28.79 -7.34
N LYS A 54 -10.09 28.23 -8.14
CA LYS A 54 -8.71 27.97 -7.71
C LYS A 54 -7.91 29.27 -7.51
N ARG A 55 -8.09 30.25 -8.39
CA ARG A 55 -7.42 31.55 -8.28
C ARG A 55 -7.79 32.31 -7.01
N MET A 56 -9.06 32.28 -6.59
CA MET A 56 -9.46 33.00 -5.38
C MET A 56 -8.87 32.42 -4.09
N LEU A 57 -8.56 31.12 -4.04
CA LEU A 57 -7.94 30.45 -2.89
C LEU A 57 -6.60 31.08 -2.48
N GLY A 58 -5.92 31.76 -3.41
CA GLY A 58 -4.67 32.47 -3.11
C GLY A 58 -4.84 33.65 -2.15
N ASN A 59 -6.06 34.18 -2.00
CA ASN A 59 -6.33 35.42 -1.27
C ASN A 59 -7.38 35.26 -0.15
N VAL A 60 -7.90 34.05 0.07
CA VAL A 60 -8.96 33.80 1.05
C VAL A 60 -8.64 32.57 1.88
N CYS A 61 -9.20 32.53 3.07
CA CYS A 61 -9.28 31.32 3.88
C CYS A 61 -10.73 30.88 3.97
N LEU A 62 -10.98 29.61 3.69
CA LEU A 62 -12.31 29.03 3.69
C LEU A 62 -12.51 28.13 4.91
N LEU A 63 -13.75 28.02 5.36
CA LEU A 63 -14.17 26.92 6.22
C LEU A 63 -14.34 25.64 5.39
N ALA A 64 -14.18 24.47 5.99
CA ALA A 64 -14.40 23.18 5.34
C ALA A 64 -15.82 23.09 4.74
N SER A 65 -16.82 23.61 5.45
CA SER A 65 -18.20 23.71 4.99
C SER A 65 -18.36 24.62 3.75
N GLN A 66 -17.57 25.68 3.65
CA GLN A 66 -17.52 26.58 2.48
C GLN A 66 -16.82 25.90 1.29
N VAL A 67 -15.75 25.13 1.55
CA VAL A 67 -15.10 24.30 0.52
C VAL A 67 -16.06 23.25 -0.01
N LYS A 68 -16.82 22.57 0.86
CA LYS A 68 -17.87 21.62 0.48
C LYS A 68 -18.90 22.28 -0.44
N GLN A 69 -19.41 23.45 -0.06
CA GLN A 69 -20.37 24.20 -0.88
C GLN A 69 -19.80 24.55 -2.26
N MET A 70 -18.55 25.05 -2.32
CA MET A 70 -17.91 25.39 -3.59
C MET A 70 -17.63 24.15 -4.45
N ALA A 71 -17.19 23.04 -3.86
CA ALA A 71 -17.01 21.77 -4.55
C ALA A 71 -18.35 21.29 -5.15
N GLY A 72 -19.46 21.49 -4.43
CA GLY A 72 -20.81 21.16 -4.90
C GLY A 72 -21.25 21.87 -6.20
N ILE A 73 -20.60 22.97 -6.60
CA ILE A 73 -20.92 23.67 -7.86
C ILE A 73 -20.52 22.83 -9.08
N PHE A 74 -19.46 22.01 -8.96
CA PHE A 74 -18.93 21.28 -10.10
C PHE A 74 -19.79 20.06 -10.42
N SER A 75 -19.99 19.82 -11.72
CA SER A 75 -20.87 18.75 -12.21
C SER A 75 -20.25 17.35 -12.11
N ASN A 76 -18.92 17.26 -12.00
CA ASN A 76 -18.20 15.99 -12.00
C ASN A 76 -17.12 15.95 -10.92
N ASP A 77 -16.82 14.74 -10.45
CA ASP A 77 -15.89 14.51 -9.35
C ASP A 77 -14.42 14.79 -9.69
N VAL A 78 -14.05 14.84 -10.98
CA VAL A 78 -12.70 15.24 -11.39
C VAL A 78 -12.45 16.70 -11.00
N ASN A 79 -13.39 17.59 -11.33
CA ASN A 79 -13.30 19.01 -11.00
C ASN A 79 -13.44 19.25 -9.49
N ARG A 80 -14.31 18.48 -8.81
CA ARG A 80 -14.44 18.53 -7.34
C ARG A 80 -13.13 18.16 -6.66
N LEU A 81 -12.47 17.10 -7.13
CA LEU A 81 -11.19 16.64 -6.61
C LEU A 81 -10.10 17.68 -6.85
N ASP A 82 -9.99 18.22 -8.06
CA ASP A 82 -8.98 19.24 -8.38
C ASP A 82 -9.16 20.49 -7.52
N PHE A 83 -10.40 20.97 -7.38
CA PHE A 83 -10.70 22.09 -6.51
C PHE A 83 -10.40 21.79 -5.03
N ALA A 84 -10.87 20.64 -4.51
CA ALA A 84 -10.69 20.28 -3.10
C ALA A 84 -9.21 20.13 -2.73
N LYS A 85 -8.38 19.53 -3.59
CA LYS A 85 -6.93 19.46 -3.38
C LYS A 85 -6.31 20.86 -3.28
N ALA A 86 -6.66 21.76 -4.19
CA ALA A 86 -6.19 23.13 -4.16
C ALA A 86 -6.66 23.88 -2.88
N ALA A 87 -7.91 23.66 -2.47
CA ALA A 87 -8.55 24.34 -1.35
C ALA A 87 -8.04 23.88 0.02
N TYR A 88 -7.45 22.68 0.12
CA TYR A 88 -7.00 22.11 1.39
C TYR A 88 -6.04 23.03 2.14
N THR A 89 -5.04 23.59 1.45
CA THR A 89 -4.06 24.50 2.07
C THR A 89 -4.69 25.80 2.53
N SER A 90 -5.65 26.33 1.75
CA SER A 90 -6.46 27.52 2.03
C SER A 90 -7.66 27.28 2.96
N THR A 91 -7.76 26.11 3.60
CA THR A 91 -8.79 25.86 4.62
C THR A 91 -8.29 26.25 6.00
N PHE A 92 -9.13 26.98 6.73
CA PHE A 92 -8.91 27.38 8.12
C PHE A 92 -9.04 26.18 9.07
N ASP A 93 -10.20 25.55 9.12
CA ASP A 93 -10.53 24.40 9.97
C ASP A 93 -10.22 23.06 9.27
N LYS A 94 -8.95 22.82 8.96
CA LYS A 94 -8.48 21.59 8.26
C LYS A 94 -8.88 20.28 8.94
N SER A 95 -9.18 20.29 10.24
CA SER A 95 -9.72 19.14 10.98
C SER A 95 -11.11 18.74 10.48
N ASN A 96 -11.88 19.70 9.94
CA ASN A 96 -13.24 19.51 9.44
C ASN A 96 -13.30 19.20 7.94
N PHE A 97 -12.14 19.10 7.27
CA PHE A 97 -12.08 19.01 5.82
C PHE A 97 -12.74 17.75 5.22
N TYR A 98 -13.02 16.73 6.03
CA TYR A 98 -13.80 15.56 5.62
C TYR A 98 -15.24 15.91 5.21
N GLU A 99 -15.79 17.04 5.65
CA GLU A 99 -17.11 17.52 5.17
C GLU A 99 -17.16 17.67 3.66
N VAL A 100 -16.02 17.95 3.02
CA VAL A 100 -15.90 18.09 1.56
C VAL A 100 -16.15 16.74 0.85
N TYR A 101 -16.01 15.59 1.54
CA TYR A 101 -16.26 14.27 0.96
C TYR A 101 -17.70 14.09 0.50
N ASP A 102 -18.66 14.70 1.19
CA ASP A 102 -20.08 14.66 0.83
C ASP A 102 -20.38 15.37 -0.50
N SER A 103 -19.44 16.16 -1.03
CA SER A 103 -19.61 16.79 -2.33
C SER A 103 -19.42 15.81 -3.49
N PHE A 104 -18.82 14.64 -3.27
CA PHE A 104 -18.48 13.67 -4.32
C PHE A 104 -19.62 12.69 -4.59
N GLY A 105 -19.79 12.31 -5.87
CA GLY A 105 -20.72 11.26 -6.28
C GLY A 105 -20.15 9.84 -6.14
N TYR A 106 -18.82 9.71 -6.20
CA TYR A 106 -18.11 8.43 -6.16
C TYR A 106 -17.02 8.41 -5.08
N PHE A 107 -17.04 7.36 -4.27
CA PHE A 107 -16.03 7.11 -3.25
C PHE A 107 -14.60 7.01 -3.79
N SER A 108 -14.41 6.61 -5.06
CA SER A 108 -13.07 6.57 -5.67
C SER A 108 -12.38 7.93 -5.70
N TYR A 109 -13.14 9.03 -5.76
CA TYR A 109 -12.59 10.39 -5.67
C TYR A 109 -12.43 10.87 -4.23
N VAL A 110 -13.30 10.42 -3.31
CA VAL A 110 -13.11 10.60 -1.87
C VAL A 110 -11.79 9.99 -1.42
N PHE A 111 -11.48 8.76 -1.83
CA PHE A 111 -10.20 8.11 -1.52
C PHE A 111 -9.00 8.88 -2.09
N LYS A 112 -9.06 9.35 -3.34
CA LYS A 112 -7.98 10.17 -3.93
C LYS A 112 -7.75 11.49 -3.20
N LEU A 113 -8.79 12.10 -2.64
CA LEU A 113 -8.67 13.31 -1.83
C LEU A 113 -8.07 12.99 -0.47
N HIS A 114 -8.55 11.93 0.17
CA HIS A 114 -8.03 11.43 1.45
C HIS A 114 -6.53 11.11 1.37
N ASP A 115 -6.10 10.37 0.34
CA ASP A 115 -4.69 9.99 0.14
C ASP A 115 -3.80 11.21 -0.05
N TYR A 116 -4.25 12.19 -0.84
CA TYR A 116 -3.55 13.47 -1.01
C TYR A 116 -3.39 14.22 0.32
N ILE A 117 -4.44 14.28 1.16
CA ILE A 117 -4.38 14.95 2.46
C ILE A 117 -3.40 14.24 3.40
N ALA A 118 -3.40 12.90 3.40
CA ALA A 118 -2.46 12.11 4.18
C ALA A 118 -1.00 12.36 3.76
N GLU A 119 -0.74 12.44 2.45
CA GLU A 119 0.57 12.77 1.90
C GLU A 119 1.03 14.19 2.29
N VAL A 120 0.16 15.19 2.15
CA VAL A 120 0.46 16.58 2.53
C VAL A 120 0.72 16.72 4.04
N LYS A 121 0.03 15.95 4.88
CA LYS A 121 0.29 15.88 6.33
C LYS A 121 1.59 15.15 6.67
N GLY A 122 2.00 14.17 5.85
CA GLY A 122 3.18 13.31 6.07
C GLY A 122 4.50 13.86 5.51
N GLY A 123 4.51 15.04 4.89
CA GLY A 123 5.68 15.67 4.28
C GLY A 123 6.70 16.25 5.28
N ASN A 124 7.26 15.40 6.16
CA ASN A 124 8.59 15.47 6.79
C ASN A 124 8.63 14.49 7.99
N SER A 125 8.81 13.19 7.74
CA SER A 125 9.58 12.33 8.66
C SER A 125 9.79 10.95 8.05
N SER A 126 11.05 10.71 7.67
CA SER A 126 11.64 9.38 7.61
C SER A 126 11.84 8.87 9.04
N ASN A 127 11.35 7.65 9.32
CA ASN A 127 11.62 6.79 10.47
C ASN A 127 11.35 7.35 11.88
N THR A 128 10.51 6.65 12.67
CA THR A 128 10.97 5.71 13.74
C THR A 128 9.78 5.28 14.60
N SER A 129 9.61 3.96 14.73
CA SER A 129 8.83 3.32 15.78
C SER A 129 9.35 3.71 17.16
N THR A 130 8.52 4.31 18.02
CA THR A 130 8.61 4.11 19.47
C THR A 130 7.22 4.24 20.11
N ASN A 131 6.88 3.20 20.88
CA ASN A 131 5.77 3.19 21.82
C ASN A 131 5.96 4.27 22.88
N THR A 132 5.11 5.30 22.85
CA THR A 132 4.64 6.01 24.05
C THR A 132 3.33 6.70 23.71
N ILE A 133 2.27 6.38 24.46
CA ILE A 133 0.94 6.98 24.33
C ILE A 133 1.01 8.42 24.87
N PRO A 134 0.72 9.47 24.07
CA PRO A 134 0.53 10.81 24.60
C PRO A 134 -0.92 10.98 25.04
N GLN A 135 -1.13 11.24 26.32
CA GLN A 135 -2.39 11.81 26.81
C GLN A 135 -2.53 13.22 26.24
N GLN A 136 -3.54 13.45 25.39
CA GLN A 136 -3.94 14.80 24.97
C GLN A 136 -5.12 15.28 25.82
N ASN A 137 -5.06 16.56 26.23
CA ASN A 137 -6.10 17.25 26.98
C ASN A 137 -7.39 17.31 26.17
N ILE A 138 -8.43 16.64 26.67
CA ILE A 138 -9.74 16.54 26.01
C ILE A 138 -10.73 17.42 26.76
N ASN A 139 -11.40 18.32 26.04
CA ASN A 139 -12.51 19.10 26.56
C ASN A 139 -13.74 18.17 26.66
N VAL A 140 -14.25 17.89 27.86
CA VAL A 140 -15.21 16.80 28.14
C VAL A 140 -16.67 17.30 28.14
N LYS A 141 -17.58 16.58 27.47
CA LYS A 141 -19.04 16.78 27.59
C LYS A 141 -19.55 16.38 29.00
N PRO A 142 -20.25 17.22 29.78
CA PRO A 142 -20.47 16.99 31.22
C PRO A 142 -21.56 15.99 31.66
N THR A 143 -22.37 15.39 30.77
CA THR A 143 -23.69 14.87 31.21
C THR A 143 -23.99 13.39 30.96
N GLU A 144 -23.11 12.61 30.36
CA GLU A 144 -23.34 11.17 30.14
C GLU A 144 -22.23 10.33 30.79
N THR A 145 -22.59 9.53 31.80
CA THR A 145 -21.64 8.72 32.60
C THR A 145 -21.28 7.40 31.94
N THR A 146 -22.10 6.91 31.00
CA THR A 146 -21.90 5.64 30.28
C THR A 146 -22.40 5.74 28.84
N PRO A 147 -21.76 5.09 27.86
CA PRO A 147 -22.18 5.15 26.48
C PRO A 147 -23.45 4.32 26.28
N ASN A 148 -24.43 4.87 25.57
CA ASN A 148 -25.61 4.11 25.16
C ASN A 148 -25.39 3.53 23.76
N TYR A 149 -25.46 2.20 23.65
CA TYR A 149 -25.25 1.51 22.37
C TYR A 149 -26.59 1.27 21.65
N PRO A 150 -26.60 1.34 20.30
CA PRO A 150 -27.76 0.92 19.52
C PRO A 150 -28.14 -0.53 19.82
N ARG A 151 -29.43 -0.87 19.66
CA ARG A 151 -29.94 -2.25 19.83
C ARG A 151 -29.63 -3.12 18.61
N TRP A 152 -28.37 -3.21 18.25
CA TRP A 152 -27.88 -4.11 17.21
C TRP A 152 -27.69 -5.52 17.74
N ASP A 153 -27.69 -6.48 16.83
CA ASP A 153 -27.28 -7.85 17.12
C ASP A 153 -25.74 -7.89 17.24
N PHE A 154 -25.25 -7.93 18.50
CA PHE A 154 -23.84 -7.98 18.84
C PHE A 154 -23.37 -9.44 18.99
N PRO A 155 -22.39 -9.91 18.21
CA PRO A 155 -21.88 -11.27 18.30
C PRO A 155 -21.27 -11.62 19.66
N ASN A 156 -21.40 -12.88 20.07
CA ASN A 156 -20.73 -13.40 21.25
C ASN A 156 -19.40 -14.07 20.87
N ALA A 157 -18.29 -13.45 21.26
CA ALA A 157 -16.94 -13.96 21.00
C ALA A 157 -16.49 -15.06 21.97
N THR A 158 -17.14 -15.23 23.12
CA THR A 158 -16.73 -16.21 24.15
C THR A 158 -16.87 -17.66 23.67
N THR A 159 -17.85 -17.92 22.81
CA THR A 159 -18.10 -19.23 22.20
C THR A 159 -17.55 -19.33 20.78
N TYR A 160 -16.78 -18.34 20.31
CA TYR A 160 -16.31 -18.29 18.93
C TYR A 160 -15.12 -19.22 18.68
N ASN A 161 -15.35 -20.20 17.81
CA ASN A 161 -14.35 -21.20 17.41
C ASN A 161 -14.01 -21.13 15.90
N GLY A 162 -14.45 -20.08 15.21
CA GLY A 162 -14.22 -19.91 13.77
C GLY A 162 -12.83 -19.32 13.44
N LEU A 163 -12.72 -18.79 12.24
CA LEU A 163 -11.50 -18.14 11.74
C LEU A 163 -11.11 -16.93 12.60
N LYS A 164 -9.91 -16.95 13.19
CA LYS A 164 -9.44 -15.87 14.05
C LYS A 164 -8.53 -14.92 13.28
N GLY A 165 -8.80 -13.61 13.35
CA GLY A 165 -7.93 -12.58 12.76
C GLY A 165 -6.79 -12.11 13.67
N CYS A 166 -6.90 -12.37 14.97
CA CYS A 166 -5.87 -12.14 15.98
C CYS A 166 -6.04 -13.12 17.16
N THR A 167 -5.07 -13.18 18.08
CA THR A 167 -4.96 -14.28 19.05
C THR A 167 -5.82 -14.12 20.30
N THR A 168 -5.75 -12.96 20.95
CA THR A 168 -6.35 -12.74 22.27
C THR A 168 -7.13 -11.44 22.24
N PRO A 169 -8.48 -11.48 22.23
CA PRO A 169 -9.28 -10.27 22.21
C PRO A 169 -9.13 -9.52 23.53
N LEU A 170 -9.20 -8.20 23.45
CA LEU A 170 -9.25 -7.31 24.61
C LEU A 170 -10.42 -7.71 25.52
N SER A 171 -10.22 -7.65 26.84
CA SER A 171 -11.30 -7.93 27.79
C SER A 171 -12.39 -6.85 27.70
N ASP A 172 -13.65 -7.18 28.02
CA ASP A 172 -14.73 -6.20 28.02
C ASP A 172 -14.45 -5.02 28.96
N LYS A 173 -13.84 -5.30 30.12
CA LYS A 173 -13.45 -4.28 31.09
C LYS A 173 -12.43 -3.29 30.52
N ASP A 174 -11.40 -3.78 29.85
CA ASP A 174 -10.36 -2.92 29.27
C ASP A 174 -10.91 -2.16 28.05
N PHE A 175 -11.76 -2.82 27.27
CA PHE A 175 -12.47 -2.19 26.16
C PHE A 175 -13.37 -1.04 26.64
N ASP A 176 -14.14 -1.22 27.71
CA ASP A 176 -15.05 -0.20 28.24
C ASP A 176 -14.28 1.08 28.61
N GLY A 177 -13.06 0.95 29.15
CA GLY A 177 -12.17 2.08 29.44
C GLY A 177 -11.74 2.87 28.19
N LEU A 178 -11.47 2.18 27.07
CA LEU A 178 -11.12 2.80 25.79
C LEU A 178 -12.34 3.40 25.10
N ALA A 179 -13.47 2.67 25.11
CA ALA A 179 -14.74 3.13 24.56
C ALA A 179 -15.21 4.42 25.23
N MET A 180 -15.03 4.54 26.55
CA MET A 180 -15.33 5.76 27.29
C MET A 180 -14.50 6.97 26.85
N GLN A 181 -13.22 6.76 26.51
CA GLN A 181 -12.37 7.85 26.02
C GLN A 181 -12.87 8.35 24.66
N VAL A 182 -13.22 7.43 23.75
CA VAL A 182 -13.81 7.78 22.45
C VAL A 182 -15.16 8.49 22.64
N PHE A 183 -16.03 7.94 23.48
CA PHE A 183 -17.37 8.47 23.71
C PHE A 183 -17.39 9.93 24.22
N ARG A 184 -16.44 10.29 25.09
CA ARG A 184 -16.35 11.63 25.73
C ARG A 184 -15.89 12.74 24.79
N LEU A 185 -15.36 12.40 23.63
CA LEU A 185 -14.95 13.36 22.61
C LEU A 185 -16.16 14.11 22.06
N ASN A 186 -15.97 15.38 21.70
CA ASN A 186 -17.05 16.24 21.23
C ASN A 186 -17.23 16.16 19.71
N SER A 187 -16.15 15.90 18.98
CA SER A 187 -16.16 15.93 17.52
C SER A 187 -16.02 14.53 16.91
N ASP A 188 -16.73 14.29 15.82
CA ASP A 188 -16.64 13.05 15.03
C ASP A 188 -15.22 12.73 14.54
N PRO A 189 -14.38 13.70 14.13
CA PRO A 189 -13.00 13.44 13.71
C PRO A 189 -12.13 12.91 14.84
N GLU A 190 -12.21 13.52 16.02
CA GLU A 190 -11.46 13.06 17.18
C GLU A 190 -11.92 11.66 17.56
N LYS A 191 -13.23 11.39 17.52
CA LYS A 191 -13.80 10.07 17.77
C LYS A 191 -13.26 9.05 16.79
N ASN A 192 -13.27 9.37 15.49
CA ASN A 192 -12.78 8.48 14.46
C ASN A 192 -11.27 8.24 14.60
N ASP A 193 -10.46 9.28 14.83
CA ASP A 193 -9.01 9.16 15.03
C ASP A 193 -8.68 8.29 16.25
N LEU A 194 -9.35 8.51 17.38
CA LEU A 194 -9.12 7.70 18.58
C LEU A 194 -9.65 6.28 18.43
N ALA A 195 -10.78 6.07 17.75
CA ALA A 195 -11.29 4.74 17.43
C ALA A 195 -10.33 3.98 16.51
N GLU A 196 -9.78 4.64 15.48
CA GLU A 196 -8.76 4.07 14.59
C GLU A 196 -7.47 3.70 15.35
N LYS A 197 -7.00 4.57 16.26
CA LYS A 197 -5.86 4.24 17.13
C LYS A 197 -6.16 3.06 18.05
N THR A 198 -7.39 2.98 18.55
CA THR A 198 -7.86 1.88 19.42
C THR A 198 -7.78 0.53 18.70
N ILE A 199 -8.20 0.43 17.44
CA ILE A 199 -8.11 -0.83 16.67
C ILE A 199 -6.67 -1.18 16.25
N GLN A 200 -5.77 -0.19 16.08
CA GLN A 200 -4.39 -0.46 15.66
C GLN A 200 -3.56 -1.15 16.74
N GLY A 201 -3.80 -0.83 18.01
CA GLY A 201 -3.05 -1.36 19.15
C GLY A 201 -3.66 -2.60 19.82
N ASN A 202 -4.88 -3.00 19.45
CA ASN A 202 -5.64 -4.01 20.18
C ASN A 202 -6.28 -5.05 19.25
N CYS A 203 -6.32 -6.30 19.71
CA CYS A 203 -7.17 -7.33 19.11
C CYS A 203 -8.59 -7.14 19.65
N LEU A 204 -9.56 -6.83 18.79
CA LEU A 204 -10.92 -6.50 19.21
C LEU A 204 -11.93 -7.50 18.67
N THR A 205 -13.01 -7.74 19.40
CA THR A 205 -14.14 -8.50 18.87
C THR A 205 -14.98 -7.65 17.91
N THR A 206 -15.78 -8.29 17.07
CA THR A 206 -16.78 -7.62 16.22
C THR A 206 -17.70 -6.74 17.07
N THR A 207 -18.08 -7.20 18.27
CA THR A 207 -18.88 -6.43 19.22
C THR A 207 -18.18 -5.14 19.67
N HIS A 208 -16.89 -5.23 20.05
CA HIS A 208 -16.08 -4.06 20.40
C HIS A 208 -16.00 -3.07 19.24
N ILE A 209 -15.76 -3.56 18.03
CA ILE A 209 -15.65 -2.73 16.83
C ILE A 209 -16.98 -2.05 16.49
N MET A 210 -18.10 -2.78 16.54
CA MET A 210 -19.44 -2.20 16.33
C MET A 210 -19.78 -1.14 17.37
N LYS A 211 -19.41 -1.37 18.64
CA LYS A 211 -19.58 -0.39 19.72
C LYS A 211 -18.78 0.90 19.43
N LEU A 212 -17.53 0.80 18.99
CA LEU A 212 -16.75 1.97 18.58
C LEU A 212 -17.36 2.67 17.35
N ALA A 213 -17.80 1.90 16.35
CA ALA A 213 -18.45 2.43 15.15
C ALA A 213 -19.75 3.19 15.49
N SER A 214 -20.43 2.85 16.58
CA SER A 214 -21.65 3.54 17.02
C SER A 214 -21.41 4.99 17.49
N PHE A 215 -20.16 5.34 17.84
CA PHE A 215 -19.80 6.71 18.23
C PHE A 215 -19.52 7.63 17.05
N ILE A 216 -19.37 7.08 15.85
CA ILE A 216 -19.11 7.81 14.61
C ILE A 216 -20.45 8.13 13.95
N ASN A 217 -20.82 9.40 13.76
CA ASN A 217 -22.10 9.74 13.13
C ASN A 217 -22.00 9.68 11.60
N SER A 218 -20.89 10.16 11.03
CA SER A 218 -20.60 10.10 9.60
C SER A 218 -20.63 8.66 9.06
N ASN A 219 -21.54 8.39 8.13
CA ASN A 219 -21.62 7.06 7.47
C ASN A 219 -20.37 6.74 6.65
N THR A 220 -19.72 7.77 6.09
CA THR A 220 -18.48 7.64 5.31
C THR A 220 -17.33 7.23 6.21
N ASP A 221 -17.12 7.93 7.33
CA ASP A 221 -16.05 7.61 8.28
C ASP A 221 -16.29 6.27 8.95
N LYS A 222 -17.54 5.94 9.24
CA LYS A 222 -17.91 4.64 9.80
C LYS A 222 -17.60 3.49 8.85
N LEU A 223 -17.91 3.62 7.56
CA LEU A 223 -17.51 2.62 6.57
C LEU A 223 -15.98 2.47 6.53
N PHE A 224 -15.25 3.59 6.50
CA PHE A 224 -13.79 3.58 6.47
C PHE A 224 -13.17 2.92 7.70
N PHE A 225 -13.65 3.28 8.89
CA PHE A 225 -13.29 2.67 10.16
C PHE A 225 -13.52 1.16 10.14
N LEU A 226 -14.71 0.70 9.73
CA LEU A 226 -15.05 -0.73 9.68
C LEU A 226 -14.16 -1.50 8.70
N LYS A 227 -13.85 -0.92 7.53
CA LYS A 227 -12.93 -1.51 6.54
C LYS A 227 -11.51 -1.67 7.08
N LYS A 228 -11.05 -0.77 7.95
CA LYS A 228 -9.75 -0.92 8.65
C LYS A 228 -9.84 -1.94 9.78
N ALA A 229 -10.93 -1.90 10.54
CA ALA A 229 -11.10 -2.68 11.76
C ALA A 229 -11.20 -4.19 11.52
N ILE A 230 -11.70 -4.66 10.37
CA ILE A 230 -11.78 -6.09 10.09
C ILE A 230 -10.41 -6.79 10.12
N TYR A 231 -9.34 -6.10 9.70
CA TYR A 231 -7.97 -6.61 9.75
C TYR A 231 -7.36 -6.68 11.15
N ARG A 232 -8.13 -6.26 12.16
CA ARG A 232 -7.79 -6.30 13.60
C ARG A 232 -8.86 -7.02 14.41
N CYS A 233 -9.85 -7.62 13.74
CA CYS A 233 -10.96 -8.30 14.37
C CYS A 233 -10.54 -9.72 14.79
N TYR A 234 -10.94 -10.13 15.99
CA TYR A 234 -10.75 -11.47 16.52
C TYR A 234 -11.66 -12.47 15.80
N ASP A 235 -12.98 -12.21 15.77
CA ASP A 235 -14.00 -13.10 15.25
C ASP A 235 -14.48 -12.67 13.86
N VAL A 236 -13.57 -12.69 12.88
CA VAL A 236 -13.77 -12.08 11.56
C VAL A 236 -14.99 -12.57 10.79
N GLU A 237 -15.44 -13.82 11.00
CA GLU A 237 -16.63 -14.35 10.32
C GLU A 237 -17.93 -13.74 10.88
N ASN A 238 -17.92 -13.28 12.14
CA ASN A 238 -19.03 -12.55 12.73
C ASN A 238 -19.10 -11.09 12.23
N PHE A 239 -18.05 -10.58 11.58
CA PHE A 239 -17.96 -9.18 11.16
C PHE A 239 -19.03 -8.77 10.15
N THR A 240 -19.70 -9.72 9.51
CA THR A 240 -20.91 -9.49 8.71
C THR A 240 -21.98 -8.72 9.48
N LYS A 241 -22.08 -8.90 10.81
CA LYS A 241 -23.01 -8.14 11.66
C LYS A 241 -22.73 -6.64 11.72
N ALA A 242 -21.51 -6.22 11.38
CA ALA A 242 -21.14 -4.80 11.34
C ALA A 242 -21.85 -4.02 10.23
N GLU A 243 -22.51 -4.67 9.26
CA GLU A 243 -23.35 -3.96 8.28
C GLU A 243 -24.50 -3.18 8.93
N GLN A 244 -24.93 -3.58 10.14
CA GLN A 244 -25.93 -2.87 10.95
C GLN A 244 -25.49 -1.45 11.32
N CYS A 245 -24.18 -1.19 11.31
CA CYS A 245 -23.61 0.11 11.60
C CYS A 245 -23.90 1.13 10.48
N LEU A 246 -24.20 0.66 9.26
CA LEU A 246 -24.36 1.48 8.06
C LEU A 246 -25.84 1.57 7.66
N SER A 247 -26.30 2.75 7.25
CA SER A 247 -27.71 2.95 6.91
C SER A 247 -28.07 2.55 5.46
N ALA A 248 -27.16 2.77 4.51
CA ALA A 248 -27.46 2.65 3.07
C ALA A 248 -26.97 1.34 2.43
N PRO A 249 -27.66 0.79 1.41
CA PRO A 249 -27.28 -0.47 0.76
C PRO A 249 -25.89 -0.47 0.10
N GLY A 250 -25.49 0.65 -0.51
CA GLY A 250 -24.18 0.77 -1.17
C GLY A 250 -23.00 0.54 -0.22
N PRO A 251 -22.87 1.33 0.87
CA PRO A 251 -21.87 1.11 1.90
C PRO A 251 -21.88 -0.29 2.50
N LYS A 252 -23.06 -0.89 2.74
CA LYS A 252 -23.17 -2.28 3.23
C LYS A 252 -22.53 -3.27 2.26
N LYS A 253 -22.83 -3.14 0.97
CA LYS A 253 -22.21 -3.96 -0.07
C LYS A 253 -20.68 -3.77 -0.08
N MET A 254 -20.19 -2.53 -0.02
CA MET A 254 -18.75 -2.26 0.01
C MET A 254 -18.06 -2.86 1.23
N LEU A 255 -18.72 -2.86 2.39
CA LEU A 255 -18.23 -3.52 3.59
C LEU A 255 -18.20 -5.04 3.42
N ASN A 256 -19.31 -5.64 2.95
CA ASN A 256 -19.39 -7.08 2.71
C ASN A 256 -18.36 -7.57 1.68
N ASP A 257 -18.09 -6.78 0.64
CA ASP A 257 -17.03 -7.07 -0.34
C ASP A 257 -15.64 -7.10 0.34
N GLU A 258 -15.34 -6.16 1.25
CA GLU A 258 -14.09 -6.16 2.01
C GLU A 258 -14.03 -7.29 3.05
N ILE A 259 -15.16 -7.65 3.67
CA ILE A 259 -15.26 -8.79 4.59
C ILE A 259 -14.89 -10.08 3.89
N ASN A 260 -15.50 -10.34 2.74
CA ASN A 260 -15.22 -11.55 1.96
C ASN A 260 -13.75 -11.63 1.55
N LYS A 261 -13.16 -10.50 1.16
CA LYS A 261 -11.73 -10.41 0.85
C LYS A 261 -10.86 -10.71 2.07
N ALA A 262 -11.10 -10.08 3.21
CA ALA A 262 -10.33 -10.29 4.44
C ALA A 262 -10.42 -11.75 4.93
N ILE A 263 -11.61 -12.36 4.87
CA ILE A 263 -11.81 -13.78 5.21
C ILE A 263 -11.03 -14.68 4.24
N ALA A 264 -11.05 -14.39 2.94
CA ALA A 264 -10.28 -15.15 1.96
C ALA A 264 -8.76 -15.06 2.21
N GLU A 265 -8.25 -13.86 2.51
CA GLU A 265 -6.85 -13.62 2.85
C GLU A 265 -6.43 -14.38 4.12
N LEU A 266 -7.25 -14.35 5.17
CA LEU A 266 -7.00 -15.08 6.41
C LEU A 266 -7.09 -16.60 6.24
N LYS A 267 -8.04 -17.10 5.43
CA LYS A 267 -8.12 -18.53 5.06
C LYS A 267 -6.89 -18.95 4.28
N ALA A 268 -6.43 -18.12 3.34
CA ALA A 268 -5.20 -18.39 2.58
C ALA A 268 -3.95 -18.43 3.49
N ALA A 269 -3.89 -17.56 4.50
CA ALA A 269 -2.80 -17.56 5.48
C ALA A 269 -2.84 -18.76 6.44
N ASN A 270 -4.03 -19.26 6.77
CA ASN A 270 -4.25 -20.39 7.70
C ASN A 270 -4.35 -21.76 7.01
N LEU A 271 -4.40 -21.80 5.68
CA LEU A 271 -4.14 -23.04 4.95
C LEU A 271 -2.73 -23.51 5.32
N PRO A 272 -2.50 -24.81 5.55
CA PRO A 272 -1.14 -25.32 5.58
C PRO A 272 -0.52 -24.84 4.28
N LYS A 273 0.52 -23.99 4.38
CA LYS A 273 1.35 -23.66 3.22
C LYS A 273 1.66 -25.02 2.62
N LYS A 274 1.11 -25.31 1.44
CA LYS A 274 1.48 -26.48 0.67
C LYS A 274 2.99 -26.45 0.73
N GLU A 275 3.58 -27.43 1.39
CA GLU A 275 5.02 -27.46 1.62
C GLU A 275 5.60 -27.30 0.22
N GLU A 276 6.11 -26.10 -0.08
CA GLU A 276 6.80 -25.88 -1.32
C GLU A 276 7.96 -26.85 -1.18
N VAL A 277 7.92 -27.93 -1.97
CA VAL A 277 9.11 -28.72 -2.23
C VAL A 277 10.08 -27.69 -2.75
N LYS A 278 10.96 -27.21 -1.85
CA LYS A 278 11.96 -26.22 -2.18
C LYS A 278 12.65 -26.79 -3.41
N PRO A 279 12.56 -26.14 -4.58
CA PRO A 279 13.22 -26.65 -5.77
C PRO A 279 14.66 -26.93 -5.37
N CYS A 280 15.12 -28.16 -5.63
CA CYS A 280 16.49 -28.51 -5.31
C CYS A 280 17.38 -27.66 -6.23
N GLU A 281 17.91 -26.57 -5.71
CA GLU A 281 18.67 -25.57 -6.45
C GLU A 281 20.02 -25.35 -5.74
N ILE A 282 21.09 -25.37 -6.52
CA ILE A 282 22.41 -24.93 -6.07
C ILE A 282 22.43 -23.42 -6.06
N LEU A 283 22.50 -22.82 -4.87
CA LEU A 283 22.49 -21.36 -4.71
C LEU A 283 23.75 -20.74 -5.32
N ASN A 284 23.65 -19.48 -5.78
CA ASN A 284 24.78 -18.79 -6.40
C ASN A 284 26.06 -18.77 -5.53
N LYS A 285 25.91 -18.61 -4.20
CA LYS A 285 27.05 -18.65 -3.27
C LYS A 285 27.76 -20.01 -3.31
N GLU A 286 27.01 -21.10 -3.18
CA GLU A 286 27.53 -22.48 -3.23
C GLU A 286 28.16 -22.77 -4.60
N PHE A 287 27.53 -22.30 -5.68
CA PHE A 287 28.07 -22.45 -7.03
C PHE A 287 29.41 -21.73 -7.23
N LEU A 288 29.59 -20.53 -6.65
CA LEU A 288 30.88 -19.83 -6.67
C LEU A 288 31.95 -20.60 -5.90
N GLU A 289 31.62 -21.15 -4.73
CA GLU A 289 32.53 -21.99 -3.94
C GLU A 289 32.95 -23.25 -4.71
N ILE A 290 32.03 -23.87 -5.46
CA ILE A 290 32.32 -25.00 -6.36
C ILE A 290 33.33 -24.59 -7.45
N LYS A 291 33.11 -23.45 -8.12
CA LYS A 291 34.02 -22.96 -9.18
C LYS A 291 35.41 -22.70 -8.62
N ASP A 292 35.52 -22.11 -7.44
CA ASP A 292 36.80 -21.84 -6.79
C ASP A 292 37.52 -23.13 -6.38
N ALA A 293 36.78 -24.14 -5.88
CA ALA A 293 37.33 -25.44 -5.53
C ALA A 293 37.92 -26.20 -6.73
N ILE A 294 37.36 -26.02 -7.92
CA ILE A 294 37.87 -26.57 -9.18
C ILE A 294 39.06 -25.73 -9.67
N LYS A 295 38.94 -24.40 -9.74
CA LYS A 295 39.98 -23.51 -10.27
C LYS A 295 41.29 -23.57 -9.52
N LYS A 296 41.27 -23.81 -8.19
CA LYS A 296 42.47 -23.84 -7.35
C LYS A 296 43.41 -25.03 -7.64
N GLN A 297 43.01 -26.02 -8.45
CA GLN A 297 43.89 -27.15 -8.77
C GLN A 297 44.83 -26.80 -9.93
N ASN A 298 46.10 -27.17 -9.77
CA ASN A 298 47.18 -26.81 -10.69
C ASN A 298 47.17 -27.60 -12.00
N PHE A 299 46.72 -28.86 -11.97
CA PHE A 299 46.74 -29.74 -13.13
C PHE A 299 45.33 -29.93 -13.69
N ASN A 300 45.20 -29.82 -15.02
CA ASN A 300 43.91 -29.96 -15.70
C ASN A 300 43.23 -31.31 -15.40
N ASN A 301 43.96 -32.42 -15.40
CA ASN A 301 43.40 -33.75 -15.07
C ASN A 301 42.85 -33.78 -13.64
N THR A 302 43.54 -33.16 -12.68
CA THR A 302 43.06 -33.03 -11.30
C THR A 302 41.77 -32.21 -11.24
N ARG A 303 41.67 -31.12 -12.02
CA ARG A 303 40.41 -30.35 -12.14
C ARG A 303 39.27 -31.23 -12.64
N VAL A 304 39.50 -32.06 -13.66
CA VAL A 304 38.45 -32.94 -14.23
C VAL A 304 37.93 -33.92 -13.17
N THR A 305 38.85 -34.59 -12.45
CA THR A 305 38.48 -35.52 -11.38
C THR A 305 37.67 -34.83 -10.28
N ILE A 306 38.14 -33.68 -9.80
CA ILE A 306 37.45 -32.92 -8.74
C ILE A 306 36.09 -32.42 -9.22
N ALA A 307 35.98 -31.91 -10.44
CA ALA A 307 34.72 -31.44 -10.98
C ALA A 307 33.67 -32.56 -11.07
N LYS A 308 34.04 -33.74 -11.61
CA LYS A 308 33.14 -34.90 -11.66
C LYS A 308 32.70 -35.35 -10.27
N GLN A 309 33.62 -35.39 -9.30
CA GLN A 309 33.32 -35.73 -7.91
C GLN A 309 32.35 -34.73 -7.26
N ILE A 310 32.58 -33.42 -7.45
CA ILE A 310 31.69 -32.39 -6.92
C ILE A 310 30.31 -32.50 -7.58
N ILE A 311 30.25 -32.61 -8.90
CA ILE A 311 29.00 -32.69 -9.66
C ILE A 311 28.15 -33.88 -9.19
N SER A 312 28.74 -35.06 -9.03
CA SER A 312 28.00 -36.27 -8.64
C SER A 312 27.64 -36.33 -7.15
N SER A 313 28.30 -35.54 -6.31
CA SER A 313 28.01 -35.49 -4.86
C SER A 313 27.06 -34.37 -4.46
N GLN A 314 26.70 -33.46 -5.38
CA GLN A 314 25.72 -32.43 -5.07
C GLN A 314 24.35 -33.05 -4.82
N LYS A 315 23.71 -32.59 -3.75
CA LYS A 315 22.34 -32.99 -3.41
C LYS A 315 21.34 -32.50 -4.46
N CYS A 316 21.64 -31.38 -5.11
CA CYS A 316 20.80 -30.77 -6.14
C CYS A 316 21.47 -30.83 -7.52
N PRO A 317 20.68 -31.06 -8.60
CA PRO A 317 21.19 -30.97 -9.95
C PRO A 317 21.60 -29.53 -10.31
N PHE A 318 22.49 -29.40 -11.29
CA PHE A 318 22.93 -28.13 -11.84
C PHE A 318 22.01 -27.67 -12.96
N THR A 319 21.97 -26.36 -13.22
CA THR A 319 21.41 -25.83 -14.47
C THR A 319 22.41 -25.95 -15.61
N SER A 320 21.92 -25.96 -16.85
CA SER A 320 22.72 -25.97 -18.09
C SER A 320 23.65 -24.76 -18.15
N PHE A 321 23.25 -23.62 -17.56
CA PHE A 321 24.09 -22.44 -17.42
C PHE A 321 25.25 -22.68 -16.44
N GLN A 322 24.98 -23.25 -15.26
CA GLN A 322 26.02 -23.58 -14.29
C GLN A 322 26.99 -24.63 -14.84
N ILE A 323 26.49 -25.63 -15.58
CA ILE A 323 27.33 -26.64 -16.25
C ILE A 323 28.22 -25.99 -17.30
N LYS A 324 27.68 -25.11 -18.15
CA LYS A 324 28.48 -24.34 -19.12
C LYS A 324 29.64 -23.61 -18.44
N GLU A 325 29.37 -22.97 -17.31
CA GLU A 325 30.36 -22.23 -16.53
C GLU A 325 31.42 -23.13 -15.89
N ILE A 326 31.07 -24.36 -15.50
CA ILE A 326 32.02 -25.38 -15.03
C ILE A 326 32.89 -25.88 -16.19
N VAL A 327 32.29 -26.17 -17.35
CA VAL A 327 32.99 -26.67 -18.54
C VAL A 327 34.04 -25.65 -19.03
N LYS A 328 33.78 -24.35 -18.91
CA LYS A 328 34.76 -23.30 -19.24
C LYS A 328 36.00 -23.24 -18.33
N LEU A 329 36.07 -24.05 -17.26
CA LEU A 329 37.21 -24.08 -16.34
C LEU A 329 38.36 -24.98 -16.80
N PHE A 330 38.21 -25.70 -17.92
CA PHE A 330 39.24 -26.63 -18.43
C PHE A 330 39.99 -26.03 -19.61
N ASP A 331 41.27 -26.36 -19.70
CA ASP A 331 42.19 -25.77 -20.68
C ASP A 331 42.09 -26.48 -22.04
N PHE A 332 41.82 -27.78 -22.01
CA PHE A 332 41.81 -28.64 -23.19
C PHE A 332 40.38 -29.02 -23.57
N GLU A 333 40.09 -29.00 -24.87
CA GLU A 333 38.78 -29.35 -25.43
C GLU A 333 38.32 -30.75 -24.99
N ASP A 334 39.21 -31.76 -25.04
CA ASP A 334 38.87 -33.12 -24.64
C ASP A 334 38.34 -33.20 -23.20
N SER A 335 38.91 -32.38 -22.30
CA SER A 335 38.46 -32.27 -20.92
C SER A 335 37.12 -31.55 -20.79
N ARG A 336 36.90 -30.50 -21.59
CA ARG A 336 35.61 -29.80 -21.65
C ARG A 336 34.51 -30.73 -22.12
N LEU A 337 34.76 -31.49 -23.20
CA LEU A 337 33.81 -32.45 -23.75
C LEU A 337 33.52 -33.59 -22.77
N ASP A 338 34.56 -34.14 -22.12
CA ASP A 338 34.41 -35.19 -21.11
C ASP A 338 33.53 -34.75 -19.93
N VAL A 339 33.79 -33.58 -19.37
CA VAL A 339 32.98 -33.03 -18.26
C VAL A 339 31.57 -32.66 -18.73
N ALA A 340 31.42 -32.11 -19.94
CA ALA A 340 30.12 -31.76 -20.49
C ALA A 340 29.23 -33.00 -20.75
N LYS A 341 29.81 -34.13 -21.16
CA LYS A 341 29.06 -35.40 -21.26
C LYS A 341 28.66 -35.92 -19.89
N PHE A 342 29.59 -35.93 -18.94
CA PHE A 342 29.33 -36.41 -17.58
C PHE A 342 28.23 -35.61 -16.87
N ALA A 343 28.24 -34.29 -17.02
CA ALA A 343 27.30 -33.40 -16.33
C ALA A 343 25.85 -33.49 -16.84
N TRP A 344 25.59 -34.15 -17.98
CA TRP A 344 24.24 -34.29 -18.55
C TRP A 344 23.28 -34.99 -17.60
N ASP A 345 23.75 -36.05 -16.93
CA ASP A 345 22.93 -36.83 -15.99
C ASP A 345 22.58 -36.03 -14.72
N PHE A 346 23.30 -34.93 -14.46
CA PHE A 346 23.13 -34.03 -13.31
C PHE A 346 22.53 -32.67 -13.70
N CYS A 347 21.94 -32.56 -14.88
CA CYS A 347 21.30 -31.34 -15.36
C CYS A 347 19.79 -31.34 -15.08
N MET A 348 19.28 -30.29 -14.44
CA MET A 348 17.85 -30.14 -14.16
C MET A 348 17.05 -29.69 -15.39
N ASP A 349 17.64 -28.87 -16.25
CA ASP A 349 16.98 -28.20 -17.37
C ASP A 349 17.53 -28.70 -18.71
N LYS A 350 17.51 -30.03 -18.91
CA LYS A 350 18.05 -30.73 -20.10
C LYS A 350 17.59 -30.13 -21.44
N GLN A 351 16.39 -29.56 -21.51
CA GLN A 351 15.89 -28.85 -22.69
C GLN A 351 16.74 -27.64 -23.11
N PHE A 352 17.51 -27.06 -22.18
CA PHE A 352 18.40 -25.91 -22.41
C PHE A 352 19.88 -26.29 -22.51
N TYR A 353 20.21 -27.59 -22.56
CA TYR A 353 21.59 -28.06 -22.55
C TYR A 353 22.40 -27.66 -23.80
N PHE A 354 21.72 -27.26 -24.88
CA PHE A 354 22.37 -26.67 -26.05
C PHE A 354 23.27 -25.47 -25.69
N LYS A 355 22.99 -24.79 -24.57
CA LYS A 355 23.84 -23.70 -24.05
C LYS A 355 25.25 -24.17 -23.70
N VAL A 356 25.44 -25.44 -23.30
CA VAL A 356 26.76 -26.01 -22.96
C VAL A 356 27.66 -26.10 -24.20
N HIS A 357 27.09 -26.15 -25.42
CA HIS A 357 27.87 -26.12 -26.66
C HIS A 357 28.73 -24.86 -26.80
N GLU A 358 28.32 -23.74 -26.20
CA GLU A 358 29.09 -22.48 -26.21
C GLU A 358 30.37 -22.55 -25.35
N ALA A 359 30.59 -23.64 -24.60
CA ALA A 359 31.83 -23.88 -23.87
C ALA A 359 32.83 -24.76 -24.66
N LEU A 360 32.44 -25.26 -25.83
CA LEU A 360 33.28 -26.08 -26.71
C LEU A 360 33.72 -25.26 -27.92
N ASP A 361 35.01 -25.34 -28.24
CA ASP A 361 35.59 -24.54 -29.32
C ASP A 361 35.36 -25.19 -30.69
N PHE A 362 35.40 -26.53 -30.76
CA PHE A 362 35.37 -27.26 -32.04
C PHE A 362 33.99 -27.86 -32.34
N ASP A 363 33.57 -27.77 -33.62
CA ASP A 363 32.27 -28.28 -34.06
C ASP A 363 32.16 -29.80 -33.98
N VAL A 364 33.29 -30.51 -34.09
CA VAL A 364 33.35 -31.96 -33.88
C VAL A 364 32.91 -32.30 -32.44
N SER A 365 33.43 -31.58 -31.44
CA SER A 365 33.07 -31.76 -30.03
C SER A 365 31.59 -31.45 -29.77
N LYS A 366 31.06 -30.36 -30.35
CA LYS A 366 29.63 -30.00 -30.23
C LYS A 366 28.73 -31.08 -30.85
N THR A 367 29.13 -31.60 -32.00
CA THR A 367 28.43 -32.71 -32.68
C THR A 367 28.47 -33.97 -31.84
N GLU A 368 29.61 -34.29 -31.23
CA GLU A 368 29.78 -35.46 -30.37
C GLU A 368 28.96 -35.35 -29.07
N LEU A 369 28.93 -34.17 -28.45
CA LEU A 369 28.07 -33.89 -27.30
C LEU A 369 26.58 -34.04 -27.67
N SER A 370 26.17 -33.48 -28.82
CA SER A 370 24.80 -33.61 -29.32
C SER A 370 24.38 -35.06 -29.55
N LYS A 371 25.29 -35.88 -30.13
CA LYS A 371 25.09 -37.33 -30.30
C LYS A 371 24.94 -38.02 -28.94
N TYR A 372 25.83 -37.73 -28.00
CA TYR A 372 25.79 -38.30 -26.65
C TYR A 372 24.48 -37.97 -25.91
N THR A 373 24.05 -36.71 -25.90
CA THR A 373 22.82 -36.32 -25.19
C THR A 373 21.56 -36.90 -25.85
N SER A 374 21.60 -37.16 -27.16
CA SER A 374 20.45 -37.72 -27.89
C SER A 374 20.24 -39.21 -27.62
N THR A 375 21.28 -39.97 -27.26
CA THR A 375 21.14 -41.39 -26.86
C THR A 375 20.66 -41.56 -25.42
N LYS A 376 20.58 -40.46 -24.65
CA LYS A 376 20.22 -40.41 -23.23
C LYS A 376 18.87 -39.74 -22.96
N LYS A 377 18.09 -39.48 -24.02
CA LYS A 377 16.77 -38.84 -23.94
C LYS A 377 15.70 -39.76 -23.38
#